data_AF-A0A930QGD3-F1
#
_entry.id   AF-A0A930QGD3-F1
#
_cell.length_a   1.000
_cell.length_b   1.000
_cell.length_c   1.000
_cell.angle_alpha   90.00
_cell.angle_beta   90.00
_cell.angle_gamma   90.00
#
_symmetry.space_group_name_H-M   'P 1'
#
loop_
_entity.id
_entity.type
_entity.pdbx_description
1 polymer ?
#
loop_
_entity_poly.entity_id
_entity_poly.type
_entity_poly.pdbx_seq_one_letter_code
_entity_poly.pdbx_strand_id
1 'polypeptide(L)'
;MASEQKERILRFYRGSEGEETAVRLLDLTETVIKTRKFRISPFLDPYGQEIAETIRASYDDLQLDFDGGYQGAERARAMLRHRDFAGRTEDFGIACVETTWN
;
A
#
# COMPACT_ATOMS: atom_id res chain seq x y z
N MET A 1 4.10 -10.55 -17.88
CA MET A 1 2.98 -10.20 -16.99
C MET A 1 3.42 -9.33 -15.82
N ALA A 2 3.89 -9.87 -14.68
CA ALA A 2 4.20 -9.04 -13.48
C ALA A 2 5.30 -7.98 -13.69
N SER A 3 6.34 -8.32 -14.48
CA SER A 3 7.43 -7.40 -14.81
C SER A 3 6.99 -6.25 -15.73
N GLU A 4 6.11 -6.53 -16.69
CA GLU A 4 5.60 -5.52 -17.65
C GLU A 4 4.66 -4.53 -16.95
N GLN A 5 3.82 -5.02 -16.01
CA GLN A 5 2.95 -4.17 -15.19
C GLN A 5 3.77 -3.19 -14.35
N LYS A 6 4.83 -3.69 -13.70
CA LYS A 6 5.76 -2.87 -12.91
C LYS A 6 6.41 -1.78 -13.74
N GLU A 7 7.00 -2.14 -14.88
CA GLU A 7 7.66 -1.18 -15.76
C GLU A 7 6.71 -0.11 -16.30
N ARG A 8 5.47 -0.50 -16.65
CA ARG A 8 4.43 0.43 -17.09
C ARG A 8 4.09 1.46 -16.00
N ILE A 9 3.88 1.01 -14.77
CA ILE A 9 3.55 1.89 -13.64
C ILE A 9 4.73 2.81 -13.31
N LEU A 10 5.96 2.27 -13.25
CA LEU A 10 7.16 3.08 -13.00
C LEU A 10 7.36 4.14 -14.07
N ARG A 11 7.10 3.83 -15.34
CA ARG A 11 7.16 4.81 -16.42
C ARG A 11 6.11 5.91 -16.28
N PHE A 12 4.92 5.56 -15.81
CA PHE A 12 3.82 6.52 -15.61
C PHE A 12 4.14 7.56 -14.52
N TYR A 13 4.71 7.12 -13.39
CA TYR A 13 5.03 8.02 -12.27
C TYR A 13 6.42 8.65 -12.36
N ARG A 14 7.25 8.28 -13.34
CA ARG A 14 8.62 8.81 -13.47
C ARG A 14 8.62 10.34 -13.60
N GLY A 15 9.37 11.00 -12.72
CA GLY A 15 9.50 12.46 -12.67
C GLY A 15 8.31 13.17 -12.03
N SER A 16 7.33 12.44 -11.46
CA SER A 16 6.24 13.04 -10.67
C SER A 16 6.56 13.02 -9.17
N GLU A 17 5.81 13.80 -8.39
CA GLU A 17 5.89 13.80 -6.92
C GLU A 17 5.55 12.43 -6.31
N GLY A 18 4.85 11.58 -7.06
CA GLY A 18 4.46 10.23 -6.65
C GLY A 18 5.48 9.13 -6.98
N GLU A 19 6.60 9.45 -7.62
CA GLU A 19 7.57 8.44 -8.09
C GLU A 19 8.10 7.57 -6.94
N GLU A 20 8.54 8.18 -5.84
CA GLU A 20 9.09 7.44 -4.69
C GLU A 20 8.04 6.53 -4.06
N THR A 21 6.81 7.04 -3.90
CA THR A 21 5.68 6.28 -3.36
C THR A 21 5.33 5.10 -4.26
N ALA A 22 5.27 5.31 -5.58
CA ALA A 22 5.01 4.25 -6.55
C ALA A 22 6.09 3.16 -6.52
N VAL A 23 7.37 3.54 -6.48
CA VAL A 23 8.49 2.59 -6.36
C VAL A 23 8.35 1.76 -5.09
N ARG A 24 8.14 2.40 -3.94
CA ARG A 24 8.02 1.72 -2.64
C ARG A 24 6.83 0.75 -2.60
N LEU A 25 5.67 1.17 -3.12
CA LEU A 25 4.47 0.34 -3.15
C LEU A 25 4.61 -0.85 -4.12
N LEU A 26 5.32 -0.68 -5.23
CA LEU A 26 5.64 -1.77 -6.14
C LEU A 26 6.57 -2.80 -5.50
N ASP A 27 7.59 -2.36 -4.75
CA ASP A 27 8.48 -3.28 -4.03
C ASP A 27 7.72 -4.09 -2.95
N LEU A 28 6.79 -3.45 -2.25
CA LEU A 28 5.87 -4.14 -1.33
C LEU A 28 4.99 -5.16 -2.08
N THR A 29 4.45 -4.77 -3.23
CA THR A 29 3.60 -5.62 -4.08
C THR A 29 4.38 -6.85 -4.56
N GLU A 30 5.59 -6.68 -5.10
CA GLU A 30 6.43 -7.81 -5.52
C GLU A 30 6.72 -8.77 -4.36
N THR A 31 6.97 -8.22 -3.18
CA THR A 31 7.16 -9.04 -1.97
C THR A 31 5.91 -9.83 -1.62
N VAL A 32 4.73 -9.20 -1.71
CA VAL A 32 3.42 -9.84 -1.49
C VAL A 32 3.20 -10.98 -2.48
N ILE A 33 3.42 -10.73 -3.77
CA ILE A 33 3.26 -11.76 -4.82
C ILE A 33 4.25 -12.91 -4.63
N LYS A 34 5.53 -12.60 -4.41
CA LYS A 34 6.58 -13.62 -4.23
C LYS A 34 6.36 -14.50 -3.01
N THR A 35 5.92 -13.91 -1.90
CA THR A 35 5.78 -14.63 -0.63
C THR A 35 4.39 -15.18 -0.38
N ARG A 36 3.38 -14.76 -1.16
CA ARG A 36 1.96 -15.01 -0.92
C ARG A 36 1.52 -14.63 0.51
N LYS A 37 2.09 -13.55 1.04
CA LYS A 37 1.78 -12.98 2.37
C LYS A 37 1.25 -11.56 2.22
N PHE A 38 0.90 -10.91 3.33
CA PHE A 38 0.59 -9.49 3.33
C PHE A 38 1.80 -8.62 3.68
N ARG A 39 1.75 -7.35 3.33
CA ARG A 39 2.66 -6.28 3.76
C ARG A 39 1.85 -5.02 4.06
N ILE A 40 2.35 -4.21 4.98
CA ILE A 40 1.70 -2.95 5.37
C ILE A 40 2.64 -1.80 4.97
N SER A 41 2.11 -0.80 4.30
CA SER A 41 2.86 0.41 3.93
C SER A 41 3.12 1.30 5.15
N PRO A 42 3.98 2.33 5.01
CA PRO A 42 3.91 3.54 5.84
C PRO A 42 2.54 4.24 5.67
N PHE A 43 2.29 5.29 6.45
CA PHE A 43 1.14 6.16 6.20
C PHE A 43 1.27 6.83 4.82
N LEU A 44 0.21 6.71 4.03
CA LEU A 44 0.05 7.33 2.73
C LEU A 44 -0.92 8.49 2.88
N ASP A 45 -0.61 9.60 2.22
CA ASP A 45 -1.58 10.67 1.98
C ASP A 45 -2.62 10.25 0.93
N PRO A 46 -3.67 11.05 0.67
CA PRO A 46 -4.70 10.67 -0.30
C PRO A 46 -4.14 10.33 -1.68
N TYR A 47 -3.14 11.08 -2.17
CA TYR A 47 -2.50 10.79 -3.45
C TYR A 47 -1.75 9.45 -3.44
N GLY A 48 -0.99 9.15 -2.38
CA GLY A 48 -0.35 7.86 -2.21
C GLY A 48 -1.33 6.68 -2.15
N GLN A 49 -2.52 6.89 -1.60
CA GLN A 49 -3.60 5.90 -1.59
C GLN A 49 -4.12 5.63 -3.01
N GLU A 50 -4.33 6.67 -3.83
CA GLU A 50 -4.68 6.52 -5.25
C GLU A 50 -3.61 5.76 -6.05
N ILE A 51 -2.33 5.97 -5.74
CA ILE A 51 -1.22 5.19 -6.34
C ILE A 51 -1.34 3.71 -5.96
N ALA A 52 -1.63 3.41 -4.69
CA ALA A 52 -1.81 2.03 -4.23
C ALA A 52 -3.01 1.36 -4.92
N GLU A 53 -4.13 2.07 -5.09
CA GLU A 53 -5.30 1.58 -5.84
C GLU A 53 -4.97 1.32 -7.32
N THR A 54 -4.21 2.21 -7.95
CA THR A 54 -3.73 2.05 -9.32
C THR A 54 -2.88 0.79 -9.49
N ILE A 55 -2.00 0.52 -8.52
CA ILE A 55 -1.21 -0.72 -8.47
C ILE A 55 -2.14 -1.91 -8.28
N ARG A 56 -3.07 -1.90 -7.32
CA ARG A 56 -4.04 -2.99 -7.12
C ARG A 56 -4.87 -3.29 -8.36
N ALA A 57 -5.29 -2.27 -9.10
CA ALA A 57 -5.99 -2.44 -10.37
C ALA A 57 -5.15 -3.12 -11.46
N SER A 58 -3.82 -3.07 -11.34
CA SER A 58 -2.90 -3.70 -12.28
C SER A 58 -2.51 -5.13 -11.90
N TYR A 59 -2.77 -5.61 -10.67
CA TYR A 59 -2.39 -6.96 -10.22
C TYR A 59 -3.63 -7.73 -9.72
N ASP A 60 -4.09 -8.73 -10.47
CA ASP A 60 -5.30 -9.50 -10.15
C ASP A 60 -5.21 -10.29 -8.83
N ASP A 61 -4.00 -10.71 -8.47
CA ASP A 61 -3.72 -11.44 -7.23
C ASP A 61 -3.51 -10.53 -6.01
N LEU A 62 -3.66 -9.21 -6.18
CA LEU A 62 -3.47 -8.23 -5.12
C LEU A 62 -4.81 -7.70 -4.59
N GLN A 63 -4.95 -7.75 -3.27
CA GLN A 63 -6.00 -7.11 -2.51
C GLN A 63 -5.41 -5.96 -1.69
N LEU A 64 -6.24 -4.94 -1.47
CA LEU A 64 -5.83 -3.69 -0.83
C LEU A 64 -6.92 -3.25 0.14
N ASP A 65 -6.52 -2.97 1.38
CA ASP A 65 -7.36 -2.39 2.43
C ASP A 65 -6.61 -1.19 3.05
N PHE A 66 -7.35 -0.24 3.63
CA PHE A 66 -6.79 0.95 4.25
C PHE A 66 -7.32 1.15 5.67
N ASP A 67 -6.45 1.63 6.56
CA ASP A 67 -6.85 2.12 7.89
C ASP A 67 -5.95 3.29 8.32
N GLY A 68 -6.57 4.35 8.83
CA GLY A 68 -5.88 5.52 9.39
C GLY A 68 -5.96 5.60 10.93
N GLY A 69 -6.59 4.62 11.58
CA GLY A 69 -6.73 4.53 13.04
C GLY A 69 -7.95 5.25 13.61
N TYR A 70 -8.68 6.01 12.80
CA TYR A 70 -9.95 6.62 13.17
C TYR A 70 -10.80 6.93 11.93
N GLN A 71 -12.10 7.11 12.13
CA GLN A 71 -13.03 7.41 11.04
C GLN A 71 -12.71 8.77 10.40
N GLY A 72 -12.53 8.78 9.08
CA GLY A 72 -12.25 10.00 8.32
C GLY A 72 -10.78 10.44 8.36
N ALA A 73 -9.86 9.58 8.80
CA ALA A 73 -8.44 9.85 8.69
C ALA A 73 -8.02 10.02 7.22
N GLU A 74 -7.44 11.19 6.88
CA GLU A 74 -6.94 11.44 5.53
C GLU A 74 -5.74 10.57 5.20
N ARG A 75 -4.84 10.37 6.17
CA ARG A 75 -3.67 9.51 6.03
C ARG A 75 -3.98 8.12 6.56
N ALA A 76 -3.77 7.13 5.71
CA ALA A 76 -4.00 5.73 6.04
C ALA A 76 -2.81 4.87 5.66
N ARG A 77 -2.63 3.75 6.37
CA ARG A 77 -1.71 2.69 5.96
C ARG A 77 -2.46 1.75 5.02
N ALA A 78 -1.80 1.33 3.94
CA ALA A 78 -2.30 0.32 3.02
C ALA A 78 -1.83 -1.08 3.46
N MET A 79 -2.76 -2.02 3.54
CA MET A 79 -2.46 -3.44 3.62
C MET A 79 -2.55 -4.05 2.23
N LEU A 80 -1.41 -4.48 1.72
CA LEU A 80 -1.27 -5.19 0.45
C LEU A 80 -1.27 -6.69 0.76
N ARG A 81 -2.23 -7.43 0.21
CA ARG A 81 -2.42 -8.86 0.51
C ARG A 81 -2.55 -9.68 -0.76
N HIS A 82 -1.85 -10.82 -0.80
CA HIS A 82 -2.07 -11.78 -1.87
C HIS A 82 -3.46 -12.41 -1.71
N ARG A 83 -4.20 -12.56 -2.82
CA ARG A 83 -5.57 -13.10 -2.84
C ARG A 83 -5.69 -14.45 -2.11
N ASP A 84 -4.72 -15.33 -2.33
CA ASP A 84 -4.67 -16.67 -1.70
C ASP A 84 -4.11 -16.70 -0.27
N PHE A 85 -3.86 -15.54 0.35
CA PHE A 85 -3.39 -15.52 1.74
C PHE A 85 -4.48 -16.05 2.68
N ALA A 86 -4.23 -17.22 3.27
CA ALA A 86 -5.16 -17.91 4.18
C ALA A 86 -4.90 -17.63 5.67
N GLY A 87 -3.92 -16.77 6.01
CA GLY A 87 -3.63 -16.40 7.39
C GLY A 87 -4.58 -15.32 7.93
N ARG A 88 -4.51 -15.05 9.24
CA ARG A 88 -5.11 -13.84 9.80
C ARG A 88 -4.26 -12.64 9.43
N THR A 89 -4.91 -11.57 8.98
CA THR A 89 -4.26 -10.27 8.87
C THR A 89 -3.99 -9.74 10.27
N GLU A 90 -2.80 -9.20 10.50
CA GLU A 90 -2.51 -8.45 11.72
C GLU A 90 -3.26 -7.10 11.70
N ASP A 91 -3.31 -6.43 12.84
CA ASP A 91 -3.71 -5.01 12.92
C ASP A 91 -2.80 -4.18 11.99
N PHE A 92 -3.30 -3.05 11.47
CA PHE A 92 -2.51 -2.08 10.71
C PHE A 92 -1.34 -1.50 11.51
N GLY A 93 -1.23 -1.80 12.81
CA GLY A 93 -0.12 -1.41 13.66
C GLY A 93 -0.17 0.08 13.94
N ILE A 94 -1.38 0.59 14.20
CA ILE A 94 -1.66 1.99 14.48
C ILE A 94 -1.98 2.12 15.97
N ALA A 95 -1.37 3.10 16.63
CA ALA A 95 -1.62 3.41 18.03
C ALA A 95 -1.95 4.90 18.18
N CYS A 96 -2.93 5.21 19.04
CA CYS A 96 -3.25 6.58 19.44
C CYS A 96 -2.33 7.01 20.59
N VAL A 97 -1.79 8.22 20.52
CA VAL A 97 -0.97 8.82 21.57
C VAL A 97 -1.59 10.15 21.98
N GLU A 98 -1.86 10.31 23.27
CA GLU A 98 -2.33 11.57 23.85
C GLU A 98 -1.13 12.44 24.24
N THR A 99 -1.20 13.73 23.91
CA THR A 99 -0.22 14.73 24.36
C THR A 99 -0.91 15.78 25.21
N THR A 100 -0.36 16.03 26.40
CA THR A 100 -0.84 17.04 27.34
C THR A 100 0.26 18.05 27.62
N TRP A 101 -0.08 19.35 27.59
CA TRP A 101 0.84 20.42 27.96
C TRP A 101 0.54 20.86 29.39
N ASN A 102 1.60 21.04 30.20
CA ASN A 102 1.51 21.60 31.56
C ASN A 102 1.42 23.13 31.52
#